data_AF-A0A7C1BJC3-F1
#
_entry.id   AF-A0A7C1BJC3-F1
#
_cell.length_a   1.000
_cell.length_b   1.000
_cell.length_c   1.000
_cell.angle_alpha   90.00
_cell.angle_beta   90.00
_cell.angle_gamma   90.00
#
_symmetry.space_group_name_H-M   'P 1'
#
loop_
_entity.id
_entity.type
_entity.pdbx_description
1 polymer ?
#
loop_
_entity_poly.entity_id
_entity_poly.type
_entity_poly.pdbx_seq_one_letter_code
_entity_poly.pdbx_strand_id
1 'polypeptide(L)'
;MRPEDISTISDETYLNKIIDSGWMIRGPRKDSQKDLHFAKNFFKRNITFVPEHVLEADGFKVVAPCPFTRGHQLMFKDEGRLIRYTRSRYTLISENHEIPLYIILNEDKTDF
;
A
#
# COMPACT_ATOMS: atom_id res chain seq x y z
N MET A 1 11.18 -11.00 -9.35
CA MET A 1 10.60 -9.73 -9.86
C MET A 1 11.33 -8.58 -9.21
N ARG A 2 11.73 -7.53 -9.94
CA ARG A 2 12.44 -6.39 -9.32
C ARG A 2 11.47 -5.42 -8.65
N PRO A 3 11.90 -4.65 -7.64
CA PRO A 3 11.05 -3.68 -6.94
C PRO A 3 10.32 -2.73 -7.88
N GLU A 4 11.04 -2.17 -8.85
CA GLU A 4 10.53 -1.20 -9.82
C GLU A 4 9.49 -1.78 -10.79
N ASP A 5 9.46 -3.11 -10.96
CA ASP A 5 8.49 -3.79 -11.83
C ASP A 5 7.13 -4.00 -11.14
N ILE A 6 7.03 -3.71 -9.83
CA ILE A 6 5.80 -3.88 -9.05
C ILE A 6 4.94 -2.63 -9.18
N SER A 7 3.80 -2.75 -9.86
CA SER A 7 2.80 -1.70 -10.00
C SER A 7 1.75 -1.76 -8.88
N THR A 8 0.74 -0.88 -8.97
CA THR A 8 -0.47 -0.96 -8.15
C THR A 8 -1.04 -2.38 -8.14
N ILE A 9 -1.35 -2.86 -6.93
CA ILE A 9 -1.85 -4.20 -6.66
C ILE A 9 -3.35 -4.10 -6.41
N SER A 10 -4.13 -4.42 -7.43
CA SER A 10 -5.59 -4.29 -7.45
C SER A 10 -6.35 -5.56 -7.10
N ASP A 11 -5.70 -6.72 -7.19
CA ASP A 11 -6.38 -8.01 -7.10
C ASP A 11 -5.48 -9.12 -6.54
N GLU A 12 -6.13 -10.22 -6.16
CA GLU A 12 -5.47 -11.40 -5.59
C GLU A 12 -4.52 -12.07 -6.59
N THR A 13 -4.84 -12.05 -7.89
CA THR A 13 -4.06 -12.71 -8.94
C THR A 13 -2.69 -12.07 -9.06
N TYR A 14 -2.63 -10.74 -9.15
CA TYR A 14 -1.38 -10.02 -9.23
C TYR A 14 -0.59 -10.10 -7.92
N LEU A 15 -1.26 -10.05 -6.76
CA LEU A 15 -0.59 -10.30 -5.48
C LEU A 15 0.07 -11.68 -5.45
N ASN A 16 -0.62 -12.74 -5.87
CA ASN A 16 -0.03 -14.09 -5.92
C ASN A 16 1.17 -14.14 -6.85
N LYS A 17 1.12 -13.51 -8.04
CA LYS A 17 2.26 -13.42 -8.95
C LYS A 17 3.48 -12.76 -8.32
N ILE A 18 3.29 -11.72 -7.50
CA ILE A 18 4.36 -11.08 -6.74
C ILE A 18 4.95 -12.07 -5.74
N ILE A 19 4.11 -12.77 -4.97
CA ILE A 19 4.55 -13.77 -3.97
C ILE A 19 5.31 -14.93 -4.64
N ASP A 20 4.80 -15.47 -5.74
CA ASP A 20 5.42 -16.56 -6.51
C ASP A 20 6.79 -16.16 -7.08
N SER A 21 7.03 -14.85 -7.24
CA SER A 21 8.30 -14.31 -7.70
C SER A 21 9.35 -14.08 -6.60
N GLY A 22 9.07 -14.54 -5.37
CA GLY A 22 9.99 -14.52 -4.23
C GLY A 22 9.70 -13.45 -3.18
N TRP A 23 8.64 -12.66 -3.35
CA TRP A 23 8.26 -11.64 -2.38
C TRP A 23 7.40 -12.21 -1.26
N MET A 24 7.46 -11.57 -0.10
CA MET A 24 6.61 -11.86 1.04
C MET A 24 5.86 -10.60 1.48
N ILE A 25 4.64 -10.78 1.95
CA ILE A 25 3.90 -9.72 2.61
C ILE A 25 4.07 -9.83 4.13
N ARG A 26 4.45 -8.73 4.76
CA ARG A 26 4.54 -8.60 6.22
C ARG A 26 3.54 -7.58 6.68
N GLY A 27 2.68 -8.02 7.59
CA GLY A 27 1.66 -7.20 8.21
C GLY A 27 1.77 -7.21 9.73
N PRO A 28 0.74 -6.72 10.43
CA PRO A 28 0.75 -6.57 11.88
C PRO A 28 0.69 -7.92 12.63
N ARG A 29 0.40 -9.03 11.95
CA ARG A 29 0.23 -10.33 12.60
C ARG A 29 1.54 -11.08 12.80
N LYS A 30 2.63 -10.61 12.19
CA LYS A 30 3.97 -11.24 12.25
C LYS A 30 3.96 -12.70 11.76
N ASP A 31 3.03 -13.01 10.86
CA ASP A 31 2.81 -14.35 10.31
C ASP A 31 2.47 -14.15 8.83
N SER A 32 3.40 -14.52 7.95
CA SER A 32 3.32 -14.21 6.52
C SER A 32 2.10 -14.85 5.84
N GLN A 33 1.68 -16.04 6.28
CA GLN A 33 0.51 -16.71 5.73
C GLN A 33 -0.79 -16.01 6.17
N LYS A 34 -0.89 -15.63 7.44
CA LYS A 34 -2.04 -14.87 7.94
C LYS A 34 -2.08 -13.48 7.32
N ASP A 35 -0.95 -12.79 7.24
CA ASP A 35 -0.88 -11.46 6.64
C ASP A 35 -1.24 -11.51 5.16
N LEU A 36 -0.80 -12.53 4.41
CA LEU A 36 -1.23 -12.76 3.03
C LEU A 36 -2.73 -13.01 2.92
N HIS A 37 -3.29 -13.88 3.76
CA HIS A 37 -4.72 -14.14 3.79
C HIS A 37 -5.53 -12.86 4.05
N PHE A 38 -5.11 -12.04 5.01
CA PHE A 38 -5.80 -10.79 5.32
C PHE A 38 -5.60 -9.73 4.24
N ALA A 39 -4.42 -9.63 3.63
CA ALA A 39 -4.16 -8.73 2.53
C ALA A 39 -5.09 -9.02 1.34
N LYS A 40 -5.32 -10.31 1.01
CA LYS A 40 -6.28 -10.72 -0.02
C LYS A 40 -7.70 -10.21 0.24
N ASN A 41 -8.13 -10.18 1.50
CA ASN A 41 -9.46 -9.67 1.88
C ASN A 41 -9.63 -8.16 1.61
N PHE A 42 -8.56 -7.37 1.43
CA PHE A 42 -8.68 -5.97 1.01
C PHE A 42 -9.23 -5.85 -0.42
N PHE A 43 -8.84 -6.75 -1.32
CA PHE A 43 -9.33 -6.72 -2.71
C PHE A 43 -10.81 -7.07 -2.81
N LYS A 44 -11.31 -7.97 -1.94
CA LYS A 44 -12.75 -8.24 -1.81
C LYS A 44 -13.56 -7.00 -1.41
N ARG A 45 -12.90 -6.00 -0.81
CA ARG A 45 -13.49 -4.70 -0.41
C ARG A 45 -13.17 -3.59 -1.42
N ASN A 46 -12.65 -3.92 -2.60
CA ASN A 46 -12.17 -2.97 -3.61
C ASN A 46 -11.09 -2.00 -3.07
N ILE A 47 -10.26 -2.46 -2.14
CA ILE A 47 -9.13 -1.68 -1.63
C ILE A 47 -7.87 -2.17 -2.34
N THR A 48 -7.21 -1.25 -3.05
CA THR A 48 -5.96 -1.50 -3.78
C THR A 48 -4.75 -1.14 -2.93
N PHE A 49 -3.66 -1.90 -3.05
CA PHE A 49 -2.37 -1.52 -2.49
C PHE A 49 -1.54 -0.80 -3.54
N VAL A 50 -0.98 0.36 -3.19
CA VAL A 50 -0.08 1.12 -4.05
C VAL A 50 1.32 1.11 -3.41
N PRO A 51 2.33 0.57 -4.10
CA PRO A 51 3.72 0.65 -3.66
C PRO A 51 4.22 2.09 -3.49
N GLU A 52 5.10 2.35 -2.53
CA GLU A 52 5.67 3.68 -2.26
C GLU A 52 6.33 4.31 -3.51
N HIS A 53 7.14 3.54 -4.24
CA HIS A 53 7.85 4.03 -5.42
C HIS A 53 6.91 4.44 -6.58
N VAL A 54 5.72 3.84 -6.66
CA VAL A 54 4.70 4.23 -7.64
C VAL A 54 4.16 5.62 -7.31
N LEU A 55 3.91 5.89 -6.02
CA LEU A 55 3.45 7.20 -5.57
C LEU A 55 4.51 8.28 -5.78
N GLU A 56 5.77 7.98 -5.46
CA GLU A 56 6.89 8.89 -5.71
C GLU A 56 7.05 9.21 -7.20
N ALA A 57 6.98 8.19 -8.07
CA ALA A 57 7.03 8.36 -9.52
C ALA A 57 5.86 9.20 -10.07
N ASP A 58 4.68 9.08 -9.47
CA ASP A 58 3.49 9.87 -9.82
C ASP A 58 3.54 11.31 -9.28
N GLY A 59 4.59 11.69 -8.54
CA GLY A 59 4.79 13.03 -8.01
C GLY A 59 4.08 13.30 -6.67
N PHE A 60 3.66 12.25 -5.95
CA PHE A 60 3.13 12.40 -4.60
C PHE A 60 4.25 12.75 -3.62
N LYS A 61 3.96 13.66 -2.69
CA LYS A 61 4.87 14.02 -1.60
C LYS A 61 4.53 13.25 -0.35
N VAL A 62 5.56 12.65 0.25
CA VAL A 62 5.45 11.91 1.51
C VAL A 62 5.43 12.88 2.69
N VAL A 63 4.38 12.83 3.51
CA VAL A 63 4.28 13.56 4.76
C VAL A 63 4.55 12.61 5.90
N ALA A 64 5.66 12.85 6.62
CA ALA A 64 5.99 12.09 7.80
C ALA A 64 4.85 12.16 8.85
N PRO A 65 4.62 11.08 9.63
CA PRO A 65 3.66 11.11 10.72
C PRO A 65 3.94 12.27 11.68
N CYS A 66 2.90 13.04 11.99
CA CYS A 66 2.96 14.11 12.99
C CYS A 66 1.67 14.15 13.82
N PRO A 67 1.61 14.95 14.90
CA PRO A 67 0.39 15.08 15.70
C PRO A 67 -0.84 15.47 14.86
N PHE A 68 -0.67 16.29 13.82
CA PHE A 68 -1.74 16.69 12.91
C PHE A 68 -2.24 15.53 12.02
N THR A 69 -1.37 14.60 11.65
CA THR A 69 -1.76 13.39 10.90
C THR A 69 -2.21 12.24 11.80
N ARG A 70 -2.30 12.46 13.13
CA ARG A 70 -2.65 11.44 14.13
C ARG A 70 -1.80 10.17 14.03
N GLY A 71 -0.53 10.31 13.66
CA GLY A 71 0.39 9.18 13.48
C GLY A 71 0.26 8.44 12.15
N HIS A 72 -0.60 8.90 11.23
CA HIS A 72 -0.68 8.36 9.86
C HIS A 72 0.36 9.03 8.96
N GLN A 73 1.04 8.23 8.12
CA GLN A 73 1.86 8.75 7.04
C GLN A 73 0.94 9.01 5.85
N LEU A 74 0.83 10.29 5.46
CA LEU A 74 -0.03 10.74 4.38
C LEU A 74 0.81 10.98 3.13
N MET A 75 0.22 10.75 1.96
CA MET A 75 0.76 11.29 0.71
C MET A 75 -0.30 12.10 -0.03
N PHE A 76 0.14 13.23 -0.61
CA PHE A 76 -0.71 14.11 -1.42
C PHE A 76 0.01 14.54 -2.70
N LYS A 77 -0.77 14.77 -3.76
CA LYS A 77 -0.34 15.35 -5.04
C LYS A 77 -1.15 16.62 -5.27
N ASP A 78 -0.48 17.69 -5.68
CA ASP A 78 -1.06 19.03 -5.74
C ASP A 78 -1.22 19.51 -7.19
N GLU A 79 -2.45 19.46 -7.71
CA GLU A 79 -2.97 20.09 -8.94
C GLU A 79 -4.52 20.22 -8.85
N GLY A 80 -5.04 20.68 -7.70
CA GLY A 80 -6.48 20.92 -7.52
C GLY A 80 -7.36 19.70 -7.21
N ARG A 81 -6.79 18.50 -7.00
CA ARG A 81 -7.48 17.32 -6.44
C ARG A 81 -6.70 16.74 -5.27
N LEU A 82 -7.30 16.82 -4.08
CA LEU A 82 -6.75 16.21 -2.88
C LEU A 82 -6.99 14.69 -2.91
N ILE A 83 -6.03 13.93 -3.43
CA ILE A 83 -6.04 12.47 -3.34
C ILE A 83 -5.19 12.07 -2.14
N ARG A 84 -5.84 11.48 -1.12
CA ARG A 84 -5.19 11.09 0.13
C ARG A 84 -4.81 9.61 0.06
N TYR A 85 -3.53 9.32 0.18
CA TYR A 85 -3.05 7.98 0.47
C TYR A 85 -2.66 7.89 1.94
N THR A 86 -2.94 6.75 2.57
CA THR A 86 -2.39 6.41 3.89
C THR A 86 -1.48 5.21 3.75
N ARG A 87 -0.34 5.26 4.47
CA ARG A 87 0.51 4.08 4.63
C ARG A 87 -0.29 2.98 5.31
N SER A 88 -0.33 1.81 4.70
CA SER A 88 -0.96 0.63 5.28
C SER A 88 -0.04 0.01 6.33
N ARG A 89 -0.53 -0.99 7.06
CA ARG A 89 0.31 -1.80 7.97
C ARG A 89 1.06 -2.93 7.24
N TYR A 90 1.01 -2.96 5.91
CA TYR A 90 1.61 -4.00 5.09
C TYR A 90 2.81 -3.48 4.31
N THR A 91 3.82 -4.35 4.19
CA THR A 91 5.07 -4.12 3.45
C THR A 91 5.37 -5.36 2.61
N LEU A 92 5.82 -5.17 1.37
CA LEU A 92 6.43 -6.25 0.59
C LEU A 92 7.91 -6.36 0.91
N ILE A 93 8.41 -7.58 1.06
CA ILE A 93 9.80 -7.86 1.40
C ILE A 93 10.36 -8.89 0.44
N SER A 94 11.59 -8.69 0.00
CA SER A 94 12.38 -9.69 -0.71
C SER A 94 13.84 -9.48 -0.38
N GLU A 95 14.49 -10.44 0.30
CA GLU A 95 15.91 -10.46 0.71
C GLU A 95 16.48 -9.11 1.22
N ASN A 96 16.75 -8.16 0.33
CA ASN A 96 17.33 -6.85 0.59
C ASN A 96 16.40 -5.65 0.34
N HIS A 97 15.15 -5.89 -0.02
CA HIS A 97 14.19 -4.83 -0.38
C HIS A 97 12.99 -4.85 0.54
N GLU A 98 12.56 -3.66 0.93
CA GLU A 98 11.29 -3.42 1.63
C GLU A 98 10.52 -2.34 0.90
N ILE A 99 9.28 -2.65 0.51
CA ILE A 99 8.40 -1.71 -0.17
C ILE A 99 7.15 -1.49 0.68
N PRO A 100 7.02 -0.32 1.33
CA PRO A 100 5.80 0.03 2.03
C PRO A 100 4.60 0.08 1.08
N LEU A 101 3.47 -0.50 1.51
CA LEU A 101 2.23 -0.45 0.75
C LEU A 101 1.31 0.63 1.31
N TYR A 102 0.71 1.41 0.42
CA TYR A 102 -0.27 2.45 0.70
C TYR A 102 -1.65 2.03 0.24
N ILE A 103 -2.69 2.63 0.81
CA ILE A 103 -4.07 2.48 0.36
C ILE A 103 -4.67 3.87 0.13
N ILE A 104 -5.56 3.97 -0.86
CA ILE A 104 -6.33 5.19 -1.12
C ILE A 104 -7.38 5.37 -0.02
N LEU A 105 -7.45 6.57 0.55
CA LEU A 105 -8.56 7.00 1.39
C LEU A 105 -9.65 7.59 0.50
N ASN A 106 -10.70 6.83 0.23
CA ASN A 106 -11.91 7.35 -0.40
C ASN A 106 -12.76 8.02 0.69
N GLU A 107 -12.67 9.34 0.81
CA GLU A 107 -13.46 10.13 1.78
C GLU A 107 -14.95 10.25 1.39
N ASP A 108 -15.30 9.91 0.13
CA ASP A 108 -16.68 9.95 -0.40
C ASP A 108 -17.58 8.80 0.10
N LYS A 109 -17.13 8.00 1.08
CA LYS A 109 -17.92 6.91 1.70
C LYS A 109 -17.99 6.99 3.22
N THR A 110 -17.76 8.17 3.78
CA THR A 110 -18.08 8.44 5.18
C THR A 110 -19.44 9.13 5.23
N ASP A 111 -20.51 8.33 5.14
CA ASP A 111 -21.82 8.78 5.62
C ASP A 111 -21.68 9.04 7.13
N PHE A 112 -21.95 10.28 7.54
CA PHE A 112 -22.06 10.70 8.93
C PHE A 112 -23.32 10.14 9.59
#